data_AF-A0A9W8U3Y5-F1
#
_entry.id   AF-A0A9W8U3Y5-F1
#
_cell.length_a   1.000
_cell.length_b   1.000
_cell.length_c   1.000
_cell.angle_alpha   90.00
_cell.angle_beta   90.00
_cell.angle_gamma   90.00
#
_symmetry.space_group_name_H-M   'P 1'
#
loop_
_entity.id
_entity.type
_entity.pdbx_description
1 polymer ?
#
loop_
_entity_poly.entity_id
_entity_poly.type
_entity_poly.pdbx_seq_one_letter_code
_entity_poly.pdbx_strand_id
1 'polypeptide(L)'
;VMVQSADDDPKTHPYWYAQVLGIFHAEVLRLDNGQVKGIQHIEFLWVRWMGAEPHYWWGRKIGRLPKIGFIVENDAFGFLDPALVICTCHLIPDFVTGWTLELLNT
;
A
#
# COMPACT_ATOMS: atom_id res chain seq x y z
N VAL A 1 -2.02 -1.84 -6.13
CA VAL A 1 -1.63 -3.22 -5.77
C VAL A 1 -2.16 -3.54 -4.39
N MET A 2 -2.40 -4.82 -4.12
CA MET A 2 -2.80 -5.36 -2.82
C MET A 2 -1.68 -6.21 -2.25
N VAL A 3 -1.42 -6.05 -0.96
CA VAL A 3 -0.46 -6.85 -0.18
C VAL A 3 -1.11 -7.33 1.11
N GLN A 4 -0.57 -8.38 1.71
CA GLN A 4 -1.06 -8.87 3.00
C GLN A 4 -0.73 -7.86 4.12
N SER A 5 -1.67 -7.64 5.05
CA SER A 5 -1.39 -6.87 6.26
C SER A 5 -0.48 -7.65 7.21
N ALA A 6 0.39 -6.91 7.91
CA ALA A 6 1.17 -7.43 9.02
C ALA A 6 0.37 -7.48 10.35
N ASP A 7 -0.85 -6.94 10.36
CA ASP A 7 -1.72 -7.01 11.54
C ASP A 7 -2.27 -8.42 11.75
N ASP A 8 -2.04 -8.95 12.96
CA ASP A 8 -2.55 -10.26 13.39
C ASP A 8 -3.96 -10.18 14.01
N ASP A 9 -4.53 -8.98 14.22
CA ASP A 9 -5.88 -8.85 14.79
C ASP A 9 -6.93 -9.25 13.74
N PRO A 10 -7.74 -10.30 13.99
CA PRO A 10 -8.77 -10.76 13.07
C PRO A 10 -9.87 -9.72 12.76
N LYS A 11 -9.95 -8.64 13.55
CA LYS A 11 -10.89 -7.54 13.35
C LYS A 11 -10.38 -6.48 12.38
N THR A 12 -9.08 -6.49 12.05
CA THR A 12 -8.47 -5.54 11.13
C THR A 12 -8.66 -6.00 9.68
N HIS A 13 -8.54 -5.05 8.74
CA HIS A 13 -8.63 -5.37 7.32
C HIS A 13 -7.39 -6.15 6.90
N PRO A 14 -7.51 -7.37 6.33
CA PRO A 14 -6.37 -8.28 6.13
C PRO A 14 -5.38 -7.85 5.03
N TYR A 15 -5.65 -6.73 4.36
CA TYR A 15 -4.85 -6.28 3.22
C TYR A 15 -4.49 -4.81 3.32
N TRP A 16 -3.32 -4.47 2.82
CA TRP A 16 -2.95 -3.10 2.49
C TRP A 16 -3.04 -2.88 0.99
N TYR A 17 -3.29 -1.63 0.62
CA TYR A 17 -3.35 -1.21 -0.77
C TYR A 17 -2.37 -0.10 -1.02
N ALA A 18 -1.84 -0.05 -2.24
CA ALA A 18 -0.96 1.02 -2.64
C ALA A 18 -1.13 1.37 -4.12
N GLN A 19 -0.99 2.66 -4.42
CA GLN A 19 -0.79 3.14 -5.78
C GLN A 19 0.69 2.98 -6.13
N VAL A 20 1.00 2.27 -7.22
CA VAL A 20 2.37 2.20 -7.73
C VAL A 20 2.66 3.51 -8.46
N LEU A 21 3.72 4.19 -8.03
CA LEU A 21 4.21 5.44 -8.61
C LEU A 21 5.38 5.20 -9.56
N GLY A 22 6.17 4.17 -9.28
CA GLY A 22 7.29 3.77 -10.12
C GLY A 22 7.70 2.32 -9.89
N ILE A 23 8.24 1.71 -10.95
CA ILE A 23 8.79 0.35 -10.94
C ILE A 23 10.28 0.50 -11.27
N PHE A 24 11.13 0.06 -10.37
CA PHE A 24 12.57 0.27 -10.46
C PHE A 24 13.33 -1.03 -10.28
N HIS A 25 14.55 -1.02 -10.79
CA HIS A 25 15.57 -2.01 -10.47
C HIS A 25 16.91 -1.30 -10.24
N ALA A 26 17.78 -1.90 -9.43
CA ALA A 26 19.12 -1.38 -9.18
C ALA A 26 20.12 -2.53 -8.98
N GLU A 27 21.37 -2.29 -9.36
CA GLU A 27 22.50 -3.10 -8.92
C GLU A 27 23.06 -2.49 -7.63
N VAL A 28 22.97 -3.23 -6.53
CA VAL A 28 23.39 -2.77 -5.20
C VAL A 28 24.57 -3.60 -4.70
N LEU A 29 25.53 -2.95 -4.05
CA LEU A 29 26.61 -3.63 -3.36
C LEU A 29 26.10 -4.13 -2.01
N ARG A 30 25.97 -5.45 -1.84
CA ARG A 30 25.55 -6.02 -0.56
C ARG A 30 26.76 -6.14 0.37
N LEU A 31 26.63 -5.52 1.55
CA LEU A 31 27.58 -5.66 2.65
C LEU A 31 27.04 -6.65 3.68
N ASP A 32 27.93 -7.48 4.23
CA ASP A 32 27.63 -8.44 5.30
C ASP A 32 28.72 -8.27 6.37
N ASN A 33 28.35 -7.76 7.56
CA ASN A 33 29.31 -7.38 8.61
C ASN A 33 30.49 -6.51 8.12
N GLY A 34 30.22 -5.57 7.20
CA GLY A 34 31.22 -4.67 6.63
C GLY A 34 32.07 -5.27 5.51
N GLN A 35 31.88 -6.55 5.16
CA GLN A 35 32.54 -7.17 4.00
C GLN A 35 31.63 -7.16 2.76
N VAL A 36 32.25 -6.91 1.60
CA VAL A 36 31.55 -6.96 0.32
C VAL A 36 31.21 -8.41 0.00
N LYS A 37 29.91 -8.71 -0.06
CA LYS A 37 29.39 -10.04 -0.44
C LYS A 37 29.22 -10.18 -1.96
N GLY A 38 29.04 -9.06 -2.65
CA GLY A 38 28.90 -8.99 -4.10
C GLY A 38 27.88 -7.94 -4.54
N ILE A 39 27.71 -7.84 -5.85
CA ILE A 39 26.67 -7.02 -6.48
C ILE A 39 25.39 -7.86 -6.56
N GLN A 40 24.27 -7.29 -6.12
CA GLN A 40 22.95 -7.88 -6.18
C GLN A 40 22.04 -7.03 -7.06
N HIS A 41 21.33 -7.67 -7.98
CA HIS A 41 20.21 -7.05 -8.68
C HIS A 41 18.98 -7.08 -7.77
N ILE A 42 18.35 -5.93 -7.53
CA ILE A 42 17.11 -5.80 -6.75
C ILE A 42 16.05 -5.10 -7.58
N GLU A 43 14.80 -5.56 -7.43
CA GLU A 43 13.61 -4.92 -7.99
C GLU A 43 12.78 -4.35 -6.84
N PHE A 44 12.20 -3.17 -7.03
CA PHE A 44 11.37 -2.53 -6.02
C PHE A 44 10.35 -1.58 -6.63
N LEU A 45 9.20 -1.48 -5.99
CA LEU A 45 8.13 -0.55 -6.35
C LEU A 45 8.22 0.67 -5.45
N TRP A 46 8.14 1.87 -6.00
CA TRP A 46 7.83 3.07 -5.23
C TRP A 46 6.32 3.25 -5.20
N VAL A 47 5.74 3.33 -4.00
CA VAL A 47 4.28 3.30 -3.82
C VAL A 47 3.80 4.43 -2.91
N ARG A 48 2.52 4.79 -3.07
CA ARG A 48 1.75 5.59 -2.11
C ARG A 48 0.70 4.71 -1.44
N TRP A 49 0.74 4.62 -0.12
CA TRP A 49 -0.11 3.74 0.67
C TRP A 49 -1.55 4.25 0.79
N MET A 50 -2.48 3.30 0.85
CA MET A 50 -3.89 3.50 1.10
C MET A 50 -4.36 2.61 2.25
N GLY A 51 -5.07 3.20 3.20
CA GLY A 51 -5.61 2.54 4.38
C GLY A 51 -7.12 2.35 4.29
N ALA A 52 -7.66 1.52 5.17
CA ALA A 52 -9.11 1.38 5.33
C ALA A 52 -9.72 2.72 5.80
N GLU A 53 -10.88 3.08 5.23
CA GLU A 53 -11.62 4.27 5.63
C GLU A 53 -12.10 4.14 7.09
N PRO A 54 -11.72 5.05 8.00
CA PRO A 54 -12.19 5.03 9.38
C PRO A 54 -13.72 5.07 9.45
N HIS A 55 -14.29 4.35 10.42
CA HIS A 55 -15.74 4.31 10.65
C HIS A 55 -16.59 3.81 9.47
N TYR A 56 -15.98 3.24 8.42
CA TYR A 56 -16.71 2.63 7.30
C TYR A 56 -16.97 1.14 7.53
N TRP A 57 -18.24 0.77 7.58
CA TRP A 57 -18.66 -0.62 7.70
C TRP A 57 -18.74 -1.30 6.34
N TRP A 58 -18.01 -2.40 6.18
CA TRP A 58 -17.94 -3.19 4.95
C TRP A 58 -18.15 -4.68 5.21
N GLY A 59 -18.25 -5.46 4.14
CA GLY A 59 -18.27 -6.93 4.18
C GLY A 59 -19.56 -7.53 3.68
N ARG A 60 -19.52 -8.87 3.50
CA ARG A 60 -20.59 -9.63 2.85
C ARG A 60 -21.96 -9.48 3.51
N LYS A 61 -22.01 -9.38 4.85
CA LYS A 61 -23.27 -9.20 5.60
C LYS A 61 -23.93 -7.83 5.34
N ILE A 62 -23.13 -6.82 5.06
CA ILE A 62 -23.56 -5.43 4.81
C ILE A 62 -23.78 -5.18 3.32
N GLY A 63 -23.20 -6.03 2.46
CA GLY A 63 -23.28 -5.89 1.00
C GLY A 63 -22.44 -4.72 0.47
N ARG A 64 -21.36 -4.36 1.18
CA ARG A 64 -20.47 -3.24 0.82
C ARG A 64 -19.04 -3.72 0.63
N LEU A 65 -18.40 -3.25 -0.44
CA LEU A 65 -16.97 -3.45 -0.67
C LEU A 65 -16.14 -2.67 0.36
N PRO A 66 -14.91 -3.10 0.69
CA PRO A 66 -14.00 -2.26 1.48
C PRO A 66 -13.83 -0.89 0.83
N LYS A 67 -13.91 0.17 1.64
CA LYS A 67 -13.58 1.53 1.22
C LYS A 67 -12.19 1.86 1.77
N ILE A 68 -11.37 2.43 0.90
CA ILE A 68 -9.98 2.79 1.21
C ILE A 68 -9.70 4.21 0.73
N GLY A 69 -8.72 4.84 1.37
CA GLY A 69 -8.28 6.20 1.05
C GLY A 69 -6.78 6.35 1.24
N PHE A 70 -6.21 7.43 0.69
CA PHE A 70 -4.79 7.76 0.92
C PHE A 70 -4.56 8.06 2.40
N ILE A 71 -3.45 7.55 2.92
CA ILE A 71 -3.01 7.84 4.28
C ILE A 71 -2.32 9.22 4.27
N VAL A 72 -2.57 10.00 5.32
CA VAL A 72 -2.08 11.40 5.46
C VAL A 72 -0.82 11.49 6.34
N GLU A 73 -0.37 10.35 6.88
CA GLU A 73 0.81 10.27 7.74
C GLU A 73 2.13 10.51 6.98
N ASN A 74 3.20 10.84 7.70
CA ASN A 74 4.52 11.11 7.12
C ASN A 74 5.07 9.95 6.28
N ASP A 75 4.63 8.72 6.56
CA ASP A 75 5.07 7.50 5.88
C ASP A 75 4.09 7.04 4.78
N ALA A 76 3.33 7.98 4.20
CA ALA A 76 2.38 7.71 3.11
C ALA A 76 3.04 7.16 1.84
N PHE A 77 4.36 7.31 1.69
CA PHE A 77 5.14 6.79 0.58
C PHE A 77 6.14 5.76 1.07
N GLY A 78 6.37 4.71 0.28
CA GLY A 78 7.32 3.67 0.64
C GLY A 78 7.85 2.89 -0.54
N PHE A 79 8.75 1.96 -0.24
CA PHE A 79 9.22 0.96 -1.19
C PHE A 79 8.62 -0.40 -0.87
N LEU A 80 8.27 -1.15 -1.91
CA LEU A 80 7.62 -2.45 -1.79
C LEU A 80 8.36 -3.48 -2.66
N ASP A 81 8.67 -4.63 -2.08
CA ASP A 81 9.15 -5.79 -2.82
C ASP A 81 8.01 -6.31 -3.72
N PRO A 82 8.21 -6.39 -5.06
CA PRO A 82 7.21 -6.92 -5.99
C PRO A 82 6.71 -8.32 -5.60
N ALA A 83 7.53 -9.15 -4.94
CA ALA A 83 7.15 -10.48 -4.50
C ALA A 83 6.05 -10.48 -3.41
N LEU A 84 5.83 -9.35 -2.73
CA LEU A 84 4.77 -9.19 -1.74
C LEU A 84 3.42 -8.79 -2.35
N VAL A 85 3.38 -8.48 -3.65
CA VAL A 85 2.14 -8.11 -4.35
C VAL A 85 1.30 -9.36 -4.61
N ILE A 86 0.10 -9.39 -4.03
CA ILE A 86 -0.89 -10.44 -4.28
C ILE A 86 -1.52 -10.23 -5.67
N CYS A 87 -1.99 -9.01 -5.93
CA CYS A 87 -2.63 -8.66 -7.20
C CYS A 87 -2.70 -7.15 -7.44
N THR A 88 -3.07 -6.79 -8.67
CA THR A 88 -3.53 -5.44 -9.00
C THR A 88 -4.98 -5.26 -8.51
N CYS A 89 -5.36 -4.00 -8.28
CA CYS A 89 -6.72 -3.67 -7.83
C CYS A 89 -7.30 -2.58 -8.70
N HIS A 90 -8.59 -2.72 -9.01
CA HIS A 90 -9.37 -1.68 -9.65
C HIS A 90 -10.10 -0.88 -8.57
N LEU A 91 -9.81 0.42 -8.47
CA LEU A 91 -10.47 1.32 -7.53
C LEU A 91 -11.70 1.93 -8.20
N ILE A 92 -12.83 1.89 -7.50
CA ILE A 92 -14.07 2.53 -7.92
C ILE A 92 -14.24 3.78 -7.06
N PRO A 93 -14.29 4.99 -7.66
CA PRO A 93 -14.54 6.20 -6.91
C PRO A 93 -15.88 6.14 -6.17
N ASP A 94 -15.92 6.68 -4.95
CA ASP A 94 -17.16 6.87 -4.22
C ASP A 94 -17.86 8.14 -4.70
N PHE A 95 -18.70 8.00 -5.72
CA PHE A 95 -19.46 9.11 -6.29
C PHE A 95 -20.52 9.69 -5.35
N VAL A 96 -20.94 8.95 -4.32
CA VAL A 96 -22.02 9.39 -3.40
C VAL A 96 -21.49 10.37 -2.37
N THR A 97 -20.30 10.10 -1.82
CA THR A 97 -19.68 10.98 -0.81
C THR A 97 -19.15 12.29 -1.43
N GLY A 98 -19.02 12.36 -2.75
CA GLY A 98 -18.53 13.54 -3.45
C GLY A 98 -17.03 13.76 -3.28
N TRP A 99 -16.60 15.02 -3.35
CA TRP A 99 -15.20 15.42 -3.27
C TRP A 99 -14.96 16.16 -1.97
N THR A 100 -13.80 15.98 -1.36
CA THR A 100 -13.36 16.74 -0.17
C THR A 100 -12.01 17.39 -0.44
N LEU A 101 -11.82 18.61 0.09
CA LEU A 101 -10.53 19.30 0.13
C LEU A 101 -9.86 19.15 1.51
N GLU A 102 -10.55 18.56 2.50
CA GLU A 102 -10.07 18.46 3.89
C GLU A 102 -8.76 17.66 4.02
N LEU A 103 -8.49 16.77 3.07
CA LEU A 103 -7.29 15.93 3.04
C LEU A 103 -6.12 16.56 2.26
N LEU A 104 -6.28 17.78 1.74
CA LEU A 104 -5.30 18.45 0.86
C LEU A 104 -4.50 19.57 1.54
N ASN A 105 -4.46 19.64 2.89
CA ASN A 105 -3.77 20.68 3.66
C ASN A 105 -2.59 21.34 2.91
N THR A 106 -2.85 22.53 2.36
CA THR A 106 -1.86 23.45 1.78
C THR A 106 -1.22 24.31 2.85
#